data_AF-A0AAD4HF06-F1
#
_entry.id   AF-A0AAD4HF06-F1
#
_cell.length_a   1.000
_cell.length_b   1.000
_cell.length_c   1.000
_cell.angle_alpha   90.00
_cell.angle_beta   90.00
_cell.angle_gamma   90.00
#
_symmetry.space_group_name_H-M   'P 1'
#
loop_
_entity.id
_entity.type
_entity.pdbx_description
1 polymer ?
#
loop_
_entity_poly.entity_id
_entity_poly.type
_entity_poly.pdbx_seq_one_letter_code
_entity_poly.pdbx_strand_id
1 'polypeptide(L)'
;HTFKLMHRRAYTVEARSLARYLIHTGCSQELIGRVIQKIGILAGVSASYIMIRRTVSQALIEGGVATSIQLGYKISQAYGNGDGTTHKNVNYESCIIELKTP
;
A
#
# COMPACT_ATOMS: atom_id res chain seq x y z
N HIS A 1 -15.91 -1.39 15.31
CA HIS A 1 -14.52 -1.78 14.99
C HIS A 1 -13.56 -0.90 15.77
N THR A 2 -12.80 -1.45 16.71
CA THR A 2 -11.73 -0.70 17.41
C THR A 2 -10.50 -0.72 16.53
N PHE A 3 -10.05 0.45 16.06
CA PHE A 3 -8.80 0.59 15.32
C PHE A 3 -7.64 0.12 16.21
N LYS A 4 -6.72 -0.68 15.68
CA LYS A 4 -5.50 -1.07 16.37
C LYS A 4 -4.32 -0.74 15.47
N LEU A 5 -3.35 -0.01 16.00
CA LEU A 5 -2.13 0.36 15.28
C LEU A 5 -1.19 -0.83 15.10
N MET A 6 -1.13 -1.71 16.11
CA MET A 6 -0.28 -2.90 16.09
C MET A 6 -1.06 -4.14 16.57
N HIS A 7 -0.69 -5.27 15.98
CA HIS A 7 -1.10 -6.60 16.41
C HIS A 7 0.14 -7.51 16.45
N ARG A 8 0.35 -8.25 17.56
CA ARG A 8 1.50 -9.17 17.73
C ARG A 8 2.86 -8.57 17.35
N ARG A 9 3.14 -7.34 17.81
CA ARG A 9 4.38 -6.59 17.52
C ARG A 9 4.60 -6.21 16.04
N ALA A 10 3.61 -6.41 15.17
CA ALA A 10 3.62 -5.90 13.81
C ALA A 10 2.58 -4.77 13.66
N TYR A 11 2.85 -3.80 12.79
CA TYR A 11 1.82 -2.86 12.37
C TYR A 11 0.66 -3.60 11.71
N THR A 12 -0.55 -3.09 11.81
CA THR A 12 -1.71 -3.67 11.14
C THR A 12 -1.74 -3.29 9.66
N VAL A 13 -2.58 -3.96 8.86
CA VAL A 13 -2.73 -3.66 7.43
C VAL A 13 -3.34 -2.26 7.26
N GLU A 14 -4.25 -1.89 8.14
CA GLU A 14 -4.93 -0.60 8.20
C GLU A 14 -3.96 0.53 8.57
N ALA A 15 -3.05 0.29 9.52
CA ALA A 15 -2.02 1.27 9.85
C ALA A 15 -1.04 1.49 8.68
N ARG A 16 -0.66 0.42 7.97
CA ARG A 16 0.19 0.51 6.77
C ARG A 16 -0.54 1.15 5.58
N SER A 17 -1.84 0.91 5.41
CA SER A 17 -2.62 1.54 4.35
C SER A 17 -2.77 3.04 4.59
N LEU A 18 -3.03 3.47 5.83
CA LEU A 18 -3.05 4.88 6.20
C LEU A 18 -1.70 5.55 5.94
N ALA A 19 -0.58 4.87 6.28
CA ALA A 19 0.76 5.38 5.98
C ALA A 19 0.95 5.60 4.47
N ARG A 20 0.60 4.61 3.62
CA ARG A 20 0.68 4.74 2.16
C ARG A 20 -0.18 5.88 1.62
N TYR A 21 -1.40 6.02 2.14
CA TYR A 21 -2.31 7.09 1.76
C TYR A 21 -1.68 8.47 2.04
N LEU A 22 -1.12 8.67 3.24
CA LEU A 22 -0.45 9.92 3.60
C LEU A 22 0.79 10.21 2.75
N ILE A 23 1.57 9.18 2.36
CA ILE A 23 2.67 9.36 1.41
C ILE A 23 2.14 9.86 0.07
N HIS A 24 1.07 9.24 -0.43
CA HIS A 24 0.48 9.59 -1.73
C HIS A 24 -0.11 11.01 -1.73
N THR A 25 -0.60 11.51 -0.59
CA THR A 25 -1.04 12.90 -0.44
C THR A 25 0.11 13.91 -0.25
N GLY A 26 1.37 13.47 -0.36
CA GLY A 26 2.55 14.34 -0.29
C GLY A 26 3.06 14.63 1.13
N CYS A 27 2.61 13.88 2.15
CA CYS A 27 3.14 14.07 3.50
C CYS A 27 4.59 13.54 3.58
N SER A 28 5.46 14.31 4.26
CA SER A 28 6.83 13.86 4.53
C SER A 28 6.84 12.58 5.36
N GLN A 29 7.61 11.59 4.91
CA GLN A 29 7.76 10.29 5.59
C GLN A 29 8.25 10.42 7.04
N GLU A 30 8.94 11.51 7.38
CA GLU A 30 9.41 11.80 8.74
C GLU A 30 8.27 12.22 9.68
N LEU A 31 7.22 12.84 9.14
CA LEU A 31 6.08 13.34 9.90
C LEU A 31 4.94 12.33 9.98
N ILE A 32 4.85 11.41 9.03
CA ILE A 32 3.76 10.41 8.93
C ILE A 32 3.59 9.62 10.23
N GLY A 33 4.69 9.19 10.87
CA GLY A 33 4.61 8.49 12.15
C GLY A 33 3.90 9.28 13.24
N ARG A 34 4.17 10.59 13.32
CA ARG A 34 3.53 11.49 14.30
C ARG A 34 2.07 11.75 13.96
N VAL A 35 1.74 11.88 12.67
CA VAL A 35 0.36 12.06 12.20
C VAL A 35 -0.48 10.82 12.55
N ILE A 36 0.02 9.63 12.24
CA ILE A 36 -0.63 8.36 12.55
C ILE A 36 -0.83 8.20 14.07
N GLN A 37 0.16 8.58 14.87
CA GLN A 37 0.06 8.56 16.33
C GLN A 37 -1.07 9.48 16.83
N LYS A 38 -1.13 10.73 16.34
CA LYS A 38 -2.18 11.68 16.71
C LYS A 38 -3.57 11.19 16.33
N ILE A 39 -3.72 10.62 15.13
CA ILE A 39 -4.96 10.00 14.68
C ILE A 39 -5.33 8.80 15.57
N GLY A 40 -4.35 7.98 15.96
CA GLY A 40 -4.56 6.86 16.88
C GLY A 40 -5.08 7.31 18.24
N ILE A 41 -4.47 8.35 18.83
CA ILE A 41 -4.91 8.94 20.10
C ILE A 41 -6.35 9.47 19.98
N LEU A 42 -6.66 10.19 18.89
CA LEU A 42 -8.01 10.69 18.63
C LEU A 42 -9.05 9.57 18.47
N ALA A 43 -8.64 8.44 17.89
CA ALA A 43 -9.47 7.25 17.72
C ALA A 43 -9.58 6.39 19.00
N GLY A 44 -9.07 6.85 20.14
CA GLY A 44 -9.12 6.12 21.41
C GLY A 44 -8.11 4.99 21.52
N VAL A 45 -7.07 4.97 20.68
CA VAL A 45 -6.00 3.98 20.71
C VAL A 45 -4.79 4.56 21.44
N SER A 46 -4.36 3.91 22.52
CA SER A 46 -3.10 4.25 23.18
C SER A 46 -1.91 3.89 22.28
N ALA A 47 -1.45 4.86 21.50
CA ALA A 47 -0.37 4.72 20.54
C ALA A 47 0.99 4.94 21.23
N SER A 48 1.46 3.93 21.98
CA SER A 48 2.79 3.94 22.63
C SER A 48 3.95 3.95 21.60
N TYR A 49 3.68 3.53 20.36
CA TYR A 49 4.69 3.43 19.30
C TYR A 49 4.43 4.39 18.13
N ILE A 50 5.51 5.03 17.67
CA ILE A 50 5.54 5.90 16.50
C ILE A 50 6.12 5.10 15.32
N MET A 51 5.46 5.16 14.16
CA MET A 51 5.98 4.54 12.95
C MET A 51 7.20 5.31 12.46
N ILE A 52 8.38 4.69 12.54
CA ILE A 52 9.63 5.31 12.06
C ILE A 52 9.67 5.38 10.53
N ARG A 53 10.45 6.31 9.99
CA ARG A 53 10.64 6.51 8.54
C ARG A 53 10.90 5.20 7.79
N ARG A 54 11.81 4.36 8.30
CA ARG A 54 12.12 3.05 7.69
C ARG A 54 10.89 2.17 7.53
N THR A 55 10.04 2.10 8.54
CA THR A 55 8.80 1.31 8.51
C THR A 55 7.78 1.91 7.55
N VAL A 56 7.69 3.25 7.48
CA VAL A 56 6.86 3.96 6.51
C VAL A 56 7.30 3.64 5.07
N SER A 57 8.60 3.72 4.79
CA SER A 57 9.15 3.37 3.46
C SER A 57 8.92 1.89 3.13
N GLN A 58 9.09 1.00 4.11
CA GLN A 58 8.82 -0.43 3.93
C GLN A 58 7.34 -0.68 3.59
N ALA A 59 6.41 -0.01 4.29
CA ALA A 59 4.98 -0.13 4.05
C ALA A 59 4.57 0.33 2.64
N LEU A 60 5.32 1.28 2.05
CA LEU A 60 5.16 1.72 0.66
C LEU A 60 5.64 0.65 -0.33
N ILE A 61 6.86 0.15 -0.15
CA ILE A 61 7.46 -0.88 -1.02
C ILE A 61 6.59 -2.15 -1.01
N GLU A 62 6.22 -2.63 0.18
CA GLU A 62 5.35 -3.80 0.34
C GLU A 62 3.99 -3.60 -0.36
N GLY A 63 3.42 -2.39 -0.28
CA GLY A 63 2.17 -2.06 -0.98
C GLY A 63 2.31 -2.07 -2.50
N GLY A 64 3.45 -1.59 -3.02
CA GLY A 64 3.74 -1.64 -4.47
C GLY A 64 3.86 -3.08 -4.96
N VAL A 65 4.63 -3.91 -4.27
CA VAL A 65 4.79 -5.35 -4.59
C VAL A 65 3.45 -6.08 -4.56
N ALA A 66 2.63 -5.85 -3.54
CA ALA A 66 1.29 -6.45 -3.44
C ALA A 66 0.39 -6.04 -4.62
N THR A 67 0.49 -4.78 -5.07
CA THR A 67 -0.26 -4.27 -6.22
C THR A 67 0.17 -4.97 -7.52
N SER A 68 1.48 -5.16 -7.72
CA SER A 68 2.01 -5.88 -8.89
C SER A 68 1.58 -7.34 -8.93
N ILE A 69 1.59 -8.04 -7.78
CA ILE A 69 1.09 -9.42 -7.68
C ILE A 69 -0.39 -9.49 -8.02
N GLN A 70 -1.20 -8.57 -7.46
CA GLN A 70 -2.64 -8.53 -7.73
C GLN A 70 -2.93 -8.25 -9.21
N LEU A 71 -2.18 -7.36 -9.84
CA LEU A 71 -2.28 -7.08 -11.28
C LEU A 71 -1.93 -8.33 -12.10
N GLY A 72 -0.81 -8.98 -11.80
CA GLY A 72 -0.40 -10.22 -12.47
C GLY A 72 -1.44 -11.33 -12.34
N TYR A 73 -2.05 -11.49 -11.16
CA TYR A 73 -3.13 -12.45 -10.94
C TYR A 73 -4.41 -12.11 -11.74
N LYS A 74 -4.78 -10.84 -11.83
CA LYS A 74 -5.92 -10.39 -12.64
C LYS A 74 -5.67 -10.62 -14.14
N ILE A 75 -4.46 -10.33 -14.61
CA ILE A 75 -4.01 -10.62 -15.98
C ILE A 75 -4.12 -12.13 -16.22
N SER A 76 -3.51 -12.96 -15.37
CA SER A 76 -3.53 -14.41 -15.50
C SER A 76 -4.95 -15.00 -15.58
N GLN A 77 -5.92 -14.43 -14.87
CA GLN A 77 -7.32 -14.85 -14.96
C GLN A 77 -8.03 -14.32 -16.20
N ALA A 78 -7.73 -13.10 -16.64
CA ALA A 78 -8.31 -12.53 -17.86
C ALA A 78 -7.85 -13.26 -19.14
N TYR A 79 -6.65 -13.85 -19.12
CA TYR A 79 -6.11 -14.66 -20.23
C TYR A 79 -6.58 -16.13 -20.21
N GLY A 80 -7.45 -16.52 -19.27
CA GLY A 80 -7.93 -17.89 -19.09
C GLY A 80 -9.38 -18.10 -19.52
N ASN A 81 -9.75 -17.72 -20.74
CA ASN A 81 -10.84 -18.28 -21.54
C ASN A 81 -11.07 -17.41 -22.78
N GLY A 82 -10.58 -17.84 -23.93
CA GLY A 82 -10.82 -17.17 -25.20
C GLY A 82 -10.16 -17.92 -26.33
N ASP A 83 -10.82 -18.97 -26.82
CA ASP A 83 -10.64 -19.47 -28.19
C ASP A 83 -11.19 -18.41 -29.16
N GLY A 84 -10.53 -17.26 -29.23
CA GLY A 84 -11.05 -16.13 -29.95
C GLY A 84 -9.94 -15.19 -30.34
N THR A 85 -9.35 -15.48 -31.49
CA THR A 85 -8.62 -14.51 -32.31
C THR A 85 -9.55 -13.38 -32.75
N THR A 86 -10.05 -12.57 -31.81
CA THR A 86 -10.93 -11.44 -32.11
C THR A 86 -10.67 -10.35 -31.08
N HIS A 87 -9.68 -9.50 -31.35
CA HIS A 87 -9.59 -8.08 -30.98
C HIS A 87 -8.11 -7.68 -30.96
N LYS A 88 -7.56 -7.47 -32.16
CA LYS A 88 -6.21 -6.95 -32.44
C LYS A 88 -5.98 -5.49 -31.97
N ASN A 89 -6.82 -4.91 -31.12
CA ASN A 89 -6.68 -3.51 -30.75
C ASN A 89 -7.36 -3.16 -29.41
N VAL A 90 -6.96 -3.83 -28.33
CA VAL A 90 -7.25 -3.31 -26.98
C VAL A 90 -5.92 -2.86 -26.39
N ASN A 91 -5.68 -1.57 -26.45
CA ASN A 91 -4.53 -0.95 -25.83
C ASN A 91 -4.74 -1.00 -24.30
N TYR A 92 -4.17 -2.02 -23.66
CA TYR A 92 -4.01 -2.03 -22.22
C TYR A 92 -2.91 -1.02 -21.90
N GLU A 93 -3.31 0.21 -21.58
CA GLU A 93 -2.42 1.22 -21.02
C GLU A 93 -1.80 0.65 -19.73
N SER A 94 -0.59 0.10 -19.87
CA SER A 94 0.22 -0.35 -18.76
C SER A 94 1.07 0.85 -18.33
N CYS A 95 0.69 1.48 -17.21
CA CYS A 95 1.53 2.48 -16.58
C CYS A 95 2.74 1.75 -15.98
N ILE A 96 3.83 1.69 -16.75
CA ILE A 96 5.13 1.20 -16.29
C ILE A 96 5.69 2.26 -15.35
N ILE A 97 5.66 1.97 -14.04
CA ILE A 97 6.33 2.81 -13.04
C ILE A 97 7.77 2.29 -12.95
N GLU A 98 8.69 3.03 -13.56
CA GLU A 98 10.12 2.74 -13.51
C GLU A 98 10.64 3.01 -12.09
N LEU A 99 10.81 1.95 -11.29
CA LEU A 99 11.42 2.02 -9.98
C LEU A 99 12.94 1.88 -10.12
N LYS A 100 13.65 3.01 -10.04
CA LYS A 100 15.11 3.02 -9.92
C LYS A 100 15.51 2.65 -8.49
N THR A 101 16.02 1.43 -8.31
CA THR A 101 16.66 1.00 -7.05
C THR A 101 18.08 1.60 -6.93
N PRO A 102 18.52 2.03 -5.73
CA PRO A 102 19.90 2.41 -5.46
C PRO A 102 20.86 1.23 -5.48
#